data_AF-A3U9D0-F1
#
_entry.id   AF-A3U9D0-F1
#
_cell.length_a   1.000
_cell.length_b   1.000
_cell.length_c   1.000
_cell.angle_alpha   90.00
_cell.angle_beta   90.00
_cell.angle_gamma   90.00
#
_symmetry.space_group_name_H-M   'P 1'
#
loop_
_entity.id
_entity.type
_entity.pdbx_description
1 polymer ?
#
loop_
_entity_poly.entity_id
_entity_poly.type
_entity_poly.pdbx_seq_one_letter_code
_entity_poly.pdbx_strand_id
1 'polypeptide(L)'
;MKTNNKSHNASGFKTPANYFDGFEDRMFSKLSSENELKESTPNGFTIPDGYFNTVEDSVFAKLNIQKDAEETSTSNTPTIRLNYWYLSAIAAVLIVCMMVVNIQKTNTLTFDTIEITSIEDALEEGYLDISLSDITSLYENTELTASFDVDDDAILEYLENNIDDQSFYSE
;
A
#
# COMPACT_ATOMS: atom_id res chain seq x y z
N MET A 1 22.53 30.48 -29.93
CA MET A 1 22.81 29.56 -28.81
C MET A 1 22.55 30.26 -27.48
N LYS A 2 21.73 29.70 -26.59
CA LYS A 2 21.62 30.11 -25.17
C LYS A 2 22.22 28.99 -24.33
N THR A 3 23.23 29.27 -23.51
CA THR A 3 23.83 28.30 -22.57
C THR A 3 23.33 28.60 -21.16
N ASN A 4 22.53 27.70 -20.61
CA ASN A 4 21.97 27.79 -19.26
C ASN A 4 23.01 27.32 -18.24
N ASN A 5 23.60 28.23 -17.45
CA ASN A 5 24.46 27.86 -16.33
C ASN A 5 23.63 27.81 -15.04
N LYS A 6 23.48 26.61 -14.48
CA LYS A 6 22.72 26.32 -13.26
C LYS A 6 23.53 26.78 -12.05
N SER A 7 23.13 27.90 -11.44
CA SER A 7 23.73 28.39 -10.18
C SER A 7 23.49 27.38 -9.05
N HIS A 8 24.57 26.82 -8.53
CA HIS A 8 24.55 25.96 -7.35
C HIS A 8 24.34 26.85 -6.12
N ASN A 9 23.17 26.72 -5.47
CA ASN A 9 22.85 27.41 -4.23
C ASN A 9 23.84 26.99 -3.14
N ALA A 10 24.72 27.89 -2.71
CA ALA A 10 25.58 27.70 -1.56
C ALA A 10 24.72 27.75 -0.29
N SER A 11 24.54 26.62 0.39
CA SER A 11 23.92 26.61 1.71
C SER A 11 24.75 27.51 2.66
N GLY A 12 24.07 28.31 3.48
CA GLY A 12 24.71 29.32 4.35
C GLY A 12 25.56 28.75 5.50
N PHE A 13 25.86 27.45 5.49
CA PHE A 13 26.65 26.79 6.51
C PHE A 13 28.06 26.56 5.96
N LYS A 14 29.02 27.36 6.45
CA LYS A 14 30.45 27.15 6.19
C LYS A 14 31.12 26.72 7.48
N THR A 15 31.91 25.65 7.42
CA THR A 15 32.77 25.24 8.52
C THR A 15 33.97 26.18 8.65
N PRO A 16 34.53 26.38 9.86
CA PRO A 16 35.79 27.11 10.04
C PRO A 16 36.91 26.52 9.18
N ALA A 17 37.89 27.36 8.82
CA ALA A 17 39.10 26.89 8.17
C ALA A 17 39.79 25.82 9.04
N ASN A 18 40.27 24.75 8.42
CA ASN A 18 41.01 23.65 9.06
C ASN A 18 40.20 22.84 10.09
N TYR A 19 38.85 22.92 10.08
CA TYR A 19 37.99 22.18 11.02
C TYR A 19 38.21 20.65 10.96
N PHE A 20 38.44 20.12 9.76
CA PHE A 20 38.64 18.68 9.53
C PHE A 20 40.11 18.24 9.57
N ASP A 21 41.05 19.19 9.71
CA ASP A 21 42.48 18.86 9.73
C ASP A 21 42.78 18.01 10.98
N GLY A 22 43.36 16.83 10.76
CA GLY A 22 43.66 15.86 11.82
C GLY A 22 42.41 15.29 12.53
N PHE A 23 41.21 15.40 11.93
CA PHE A 23 40.00 14.82 12.51
C PHE A 23 40.12 13.29 12.65
N GLU A 24 40.64 12.64 11.61
CA GLU A 24 40.83 11.19 11.57
C GLU A 24 41.78 10.72 12.68
N ASP A 25 42.93 11.37 12.83
CA ASP A 25 43.91 11.07 13.89
C ASP A 25 43.31 11.26 15.28
N ARG A 26 42.54 12.34 15.50
CA ARG A 26 41.84 12.57 16.77
C ARG A 26 40.76 11.52 17.04
N MET A 27 40.05 11.08 16.01
CA MET A 27 39.03 10.04 16.11
C MET A 27 39.66 8.69 16.46
N PHE A 28 40.69 8.27 15.74
CA PHE A 28 41.38 7.01 16.02
C PHE A 28 42.10 7.04 17.37
N SER A 29 42.72 8.17 17.74
CA SER A 29 43.32 8.34 19.07
C SER A 29 42.28 8.15 20.18
N LYS A 30 41.05 8.63 20.02
CA LYS A 30 39.97 8.40 21.00
C LYS A 30 39.46 6.96 21.01
N LEU A 31 39.43 6.29 19.87
CA LEU A 31 39.01 4.88 19.77
C LEU A 31 40.06 3.91 20.33
N SER A 32 41.35 4.22 20.15
CA SER A 32 42.47 3.42 20.67
C SER A 32 42.72 3.64 22.17
N SER A 33 42.19 4.72 22.76
CA SER A 33 42.15 4.94 24.21
C SER A 33 41.10 4.06 24.87
N GLU A 34 41.29 2.74 24.81
CA GLU A 34 40.36 1.72 25.30
C GLU A 34 40.08 1.81 26.81
N ASN A 35 40.97 2.48 27.58
CA ASN A 35 40.80 2.68 29.02
C ASN A 35 39.80 3.79 29.38
N GLU A 36 39.59 4.79 28.52
CA GLU A 36 38.60 5.87 28.81
C GLU A 36 37.17 5.39 28.59
N LEU A 37 36.96 4.41 27.70
CA LEU A 37 35.65 3.83 27.40
C LEU A 37 35.24 2.74 28.39
N LYS A 38 36.19 2.12 29.10
CA LYS A 38 35.94 0.98 29.98
C LYS A 38 35.71 1.35 31.44
N GLU A 39 36.19 2.51 31.92
CA GLU A 39 36.30 2.72 33.38
C GLU A 39 35.41 3.78 34.04
N SER A 40 34.74 4.70 33.33
CA SER A 40 34.20 5.86 34.08
C SER A 40 32.68 5.98 34.21
N THR A 41 31.88 5.16 33.56
CA THR A 41 30.43 5.20 33.81
C THR A 41 29.86 3.82 33.60
N PRO A 42 29.01 3.29 34.52
CA PRO A 42 28.07 2.27 34.09
C PRO A 42 27.39 2.83 32.84
N ASN A 43 27.62 2.15 31.72
CA ASN A 43 26.79 2.26 30.53
C ASN A 43 25.36 2.51 31.02
N GLY A 44 24.73 3.63 30.62
CA GLY A 44 23.44 4.11 31.17
C GLY A 44 22.25 3.15 31.01
N PHE A 45 22.55 1.91 30.66
CA PHE A 45 21.72 0.73 30.58
C PHE A 45 21.84 -0.17 31.83
N THR A 46 22.62 0.19 32.85
CA THR A 46 22.57 -0.52 34.14
C THR A 46 21.37 -0.04 34.94
N ILE A 47 20.47 -0.97 35.26
CA ILE A 47 19.37 -0.74 36.19
C ILE A 47 19.87 -0.72 37.64
N PRO A 48 19.26 0.08 38.53
CA PRO A 48 19.53 0.00 39.96
C PRO A 48 19.18 -1.39 40.54
N ASP A 49 19.93 -1.81 41.56
CA ASP A 49 19.65 -3.05 42.29
C ASP A 49 18.23 -3.00 42.86
N GLY A 50 17.44 -4.04 42.57
CA GLY A 50 16.06 -4.16 43.05
C GLY A 50 15.02 -3.26 42.35
N TYR A 51 15.35 -2.64 41.21
CA TYR A 51 14.39 -1.87 40.39
C TYR A 51 13.09 -2.66 40.15
N PHE A 52 13.21 -3.91 39.68
CA PHE A 52 12.04 -4.74 39.38
C PHE A 52 11.28 -5.22 40.62
N ASN A 53 11.89 -5.18 41.81
CA ASN A 53 11.21 -5.52 43.06
C ASN A 53 10.27 -4.42 43.54
N THR A 54 10.49 -3.17 43.11
CA THR A 54 9.78 -1.98 43.63
C THR A 54 8.94 -1.28 42.56
N VAL A 55 9.28 -1.46 41.28
CA VAL A 55 8.57 -0.81 40.17
C VAL A 55 7.09 -1.21 40.12
N GLU A 56 6.77 -2.47 40.38
CA GLU A 56 5.40 -2.98 40.39
C GLU A 56 4.54 -2.24 41.43
N ASP A 57 4.99 -2.21 42.68
CA ASP A 57 4.27 -1.54 43.77
C ASP A 57 4.16 -0.02 43.51
N SER A 58 5.19 0.60 42.94
CA SER A 58 5.17 2.02 42.58
C SER A 58 4.14 2.35 41.49
N VAL A 59 3.95 1.45 40.52
CA VAL A 59 2.97 1.60 39.44
C VAL A 59 1.55 1.42 40.00
N PHE A 60 1.31 0.40 40.82
CA PHE A 60 0.01 0.18 41.45
C PHE A 60 -0.39 1.33 42.38
N ALA A 61 0.55 1.84 43.18
CA ALA A 61 0.33 3.01 44.03
C ALA A 61 -0.05 4.25 43.20
N LYS A 62 0.62 4.48 42.06
CA LYS A 62 0.34 5.62 41.18
C LYS A 62 -0.98 5.49 40.42
N LEU A 63 -1.39 4.28 40.11
CA LEU A 63 -2.67 3.99 39.46
C LEU A 63 -3.83 3.85 40.45
N ASN A 64 -3.57 3.95 41.76
CA ASN A 64 -4.54 3.73 42.83
C ASN A 64 -5.26 2.37 42.71
N ILE A 65 -4.51 1.36 42.24
CA ILE A 65 -4.97 -0.03 42.11
C ILE A 65 -4.46 -0.75 43.36
N GLN A 66 -5.36 -1.30 44.15
CA GLN A 66 -4.96 -2.14 45.29
C GLN A 66 -4.35 -3.44 44.74
N LYS A 67 -3.11 -3.72 45.15
CA LYS A 67 -2.50 -5.04 44.97
C LYS A 67 -3.20 -5.95 45.96
N ASP A 68 -4.29 -6.57 45.52
CA ASP A 68 -5.04 -7.54 46.31
C ASP A 68 -4.12 -8.73 46.59
N ALA A 69 -3.43 -8.67 47.73
CA ALA A 69 -2.96 -9.85 48.39
C ALA A 69 -4.22 -10.62 48.82
N GLU A 70 -4.41 -11.81 48.28
CA GLU A 70 -4.53 -13.04 49.07
C GLU A 70 -5.09 -14.19 48.23
N GLU A 71 -4.29 -15.25 48.12
CA GLU A 71 -4.80 -16.61 48.10
C GLU A 71 -5.51 -16.88 49.44
N THR A 72 -6.79 -16.60 49.55
CA THR A 72 -7.69 -17.45 50.35
C THR A 72 -9.08 -17.49 49.71
N SER A 73 -9.40 -18.67 49.18
CA SER A 73 -10.75 -19.07 48.84
C SER A 73 -11.69 -18.89 50.03
N THR A 74 -12.55 -17.88 49.97
CA THR A 74 -13.93 -17.96 50.47
C THR A 74 -14.80 -17.19 49.49
N SER A 75 -15.29 -17.94 48.49
CA SER A 75 -16.20 -17.47 47.45
C SER A 75 -17.58 -17.19 48.07
N ASN A 76 -17.69 -16.05 48.73
CA ASN A 76 -18.97 -15.36 48.90
C ASN A 76 -19.18 -14.58 47.61
N THR A 77 -19.74 -15.19 46.58
CA THR A 77 -20.06 -14.47 45.34
C THR A 77 -21.14 -13.43 45.65
N PRO A 78 -20.87 -12.12 45.59
CA PRO A 78 -21.96 -11.17 45.55
C PRO A 78 -22.66 -11.42 44.21
N THR A 79 -23.89 -11.93 44.26
CA THR A 79 -24.75 -11.95 43.07
C THR A 79 -25.14 -10.51 42.78
N ILE A 80 -24.27 -9.81 42.07
CA ILE A 80 -24.54 -8.46 41.58
C ILE A 80 -25.68 -8.63 40.58
N ARG A 81 -26.86 -8.14 40.95
CA ARG A 81 -28.00 -8.01 40.02
C ARG A 81 -27.67 -6.86 39.08
N LEU A 82 -26.71 -7.09 38.18
CA LEU A 82 -26.41 -6.18 37.11
C LEU A 82 -27.61 -6.18 36.17
N ASN A 83 -28.08 -4.98 35.90
CA ASN A 83 -29.14 -4.68 34.97
C ASN A 83 -28.62 -5.03 33.55
N TYR A 84 -28.75 -6.31 33.16
CA TYR A 84 -28.25 -6.89 31.90
C TYR A 84 -28.76 -6.20 30.63
N TRP A 85 -29.72 -5.28 30.75
CA TRP A 85 -30.26 -4.52 29.62
C TRP A 85 -29.21 -3.61 28.97
N TYR A 86 -28.32 -2.97 29.74
CA TYR A 86 -27.25 -2.16 29.16
C TYR A 86 -26.13 -3.01 28.54
N LEU A 87 -25.79 -4.15 29.18
CA LEU A 87 -24.78 -5.08 28.67
C LEU A 87 -25.25 -5.76 27.37
N SER A 88 -26.55 -6.06 27.28
CA SER A 88 -27.19 -6.59 26.08
C SER A 88 -27.20 -5.59 24.92
N ALA A 89 -27.41 -4.29 25.20
CA ALA A 89 -27.37 -3.25 24.17
C ALA A 89 -25.97 -3.11 23.55
N ILE A 90 -24.91 -3.13 24.36
CA ILE A 90 -23.52 -3.07 23.88
C ILE A 90 -23.19 -4.31 23.03
N ALA A 91 -23.59 -5.50 23.47
CA ALA A 91 -23.39 -6.73 22.70
C ALA A 91 -24.14 -6.70 21.36
N ALA A 92 -25.38 -6.19 21.33
CA ALA A 92 -26.16 -6.06 20.10
C ALA A 92 -25.50 -5.12 19.08
N VAL A 93 -24.95 -3.98 19.54
CA VAL A 93 -24.20 -3.06 18.66
C VAL A 93 -22.97 -3.74 18.07
N LEU A 94 -22.21 -4.49 18.88
CA LEU A 94 -21.05 -5.25 18.39
C LEU A 94 -21.43 -6.34 17.38
N ILE A 95 -22.53 -7.06 17.61
CA ILE A 95 -23.05 -8.08 16.69
C ILE A 95 -23.49 -7.44 15.37
N VAL A 96 -24.19 -6.30 15.40
CA VAL A 96 -24.60 -5.58 14.19
C VAL A 96 -23.37 -5.05 13.43
N CYS A 97 -22.40 -4.45 14.12
CA CYS A 97 -21.14 -4.02 13.48
C CYS A 97 -20.40 -5.20 12.85
N MET A 98 -20.29 -6.33 13.55
CA MET A 98 -19.64 -7.53 13.05
C MET A 98 -20.40 -8.13 11.85
N MET A 99 -21.74 -8.10 11.88
CA MET A 99 -22.57 -8.56 10.77
C MET A 99 -22.43 -7.67 9.53
N VAL A 100 -22.42 -6.35 9.70
CA VAL A 100 -22.19 -5.38 8.61
C VAL A 100 -20.82 -5.58 7.95
N VAL A 101 -19.77 -5.83 8.74
CA VAL A 101 -18.42 -6.10 8.21
C VAL A 101 -18.36 -7.43 7.44
N ASN A 102 -19.08 -8.47 7.87
CA ASN A 102 -19.11 -9.78 7.21
C ASN A 102 -19.96 -9.84 5.92
N ILE A 103 -20.80 -8.84 5.66
CA ILE A 103 -21.67 -8.77 4.48
C ILE A 103 -20.96 -8.19 3.25
N GLN A 104 -19.77 -7.61 3.43
CA GLN A 104 -18.95 -7.14 2.31
C GLN A 104 -18.23 -8.32 1.62
N LYS A 105 -18.99 -9.26 1.07
CA LYS A 105 -18.48 -10.10 -0.01
C LYS A 105 -18.37 -9.20 -1.23
N THR A 106 -17.14 -8.91 -1.62
CA THR A 106 -16.83 -8.17 -2.83
C THR A 106 -17.32 -8.99 -4.02
N ASN A 107 -18.38 -8.55 -4.68
CA ASN A 107 -18.57 -8.88 -6.09
C ASN A 107 -17.43 -8.20 -6.83
N THR A 108 -16.32 -8.90 -7.00
CA THR A 108 -15.22 -8.41 -7.83
C THR A 108 -15.74 -8.38 -9.25
N LEU A 109 -16.03 -7.18 -9.75
CA LEU A 109 -16.30 -6.94 -11.16
C LEU A 109 -15.03 -7.36 -11.92
N THR A 110 -15.09 -8.52 -12.56
CA THR A 110 -13.99 -9.08 -13.34
C THR A 110 -14.41 -9.08 -14.80
N PHE A 111 -13.47 -8.94 -15.74
CA PHE A 111 -13.78 -8.96 -17.17
C PHE A 111 -14.47 -10.25 -17.63
N ASP A 112 -14.29 -11.37 -16.91
CA ASP A 112 -14.94 -12.65 -17.17
C ASP A 112 -16.47 -12.62 -16.98
N THR A 113 -17.02 -11.63 -16.29
CA THR A 113 -18.47 -11.51 -16.08
C THR A 113 -19.17 -10.65 -17.14
N ILE A 114 -18.43 -10.12 -18.12
CA ILE A 114 -19.01 -9.30 -19.19
C ILE A 114 -19.48 -10.22 -20.31
N GLU A 115 -20.78 -10.21 -20.59
CA GLU A 115 -21.35 -10.94 -21.73
C GLU A 115 -21.10 -10.19 -23.04
N ILE A 116 -20.82 -10.93 -24.13
CA ILE A 116 -20.58 -10.34 -25.46
C ILE A 116 -21.80 -9.54 -25.93
N THR A 117 -23.02 -10.02 -25.65
CA THR A 117 -24.27 -9.31 -25.95
C THR A 117 -24.31 -7.93 -25.28
N SER A 118 -23.79 -7.80 -24.06
CA SER A 118 -23.76 -6.51 -23.36
C SER A 118 -22.73 -5.55 -23.96
N ILE A 119 -21.67 -6.07 -24.59
CA ILE A 119 -20.69 -5.25 -25.32
C ILE A 119 -21.29 -4.75 -26.64
N GLU A 120 -22.04 -5.62 -27.33
CA GLU A 120 -22.74 -5.28 -28.57
C GLU A 120 -23.81 -4.22 -28.32
N ASP A 121 -24.68 -4.42 -27.33
CA ASP A 121 -25.68 -3.43 -26.90
C ASP A 121 -25.02 -2.11 -26.51
N ALA A 122 -23.87 -2.13 -25.82
CA ALA A 122 -23.17 -0.92 -25.42
C ALA A 122 -22.50 -0.17 -26.58
N LEU A 123 -22.13 -0.87 -27.66
CA LEU A 123 -21.62 -0.26 -28.88
C LEU A 123 -22.76 0.30 -29.74
N GLU A 124 -23.91 -0.38 -29.79
CA GLU A 124 -25.10 0.08 -30.52
C GLU A 124 -25.78 1.28 -29.85
N GLU A 125 -25.89 1.27 -28.51
CA GLU A 125 -26.37 2.42 -27.74
C GLU A 125 -25.35 3.57 -27.66
N GLY A 126 -24.13 3.36 -28.16
CA GLY A 126 -23.08 4.39 -28.25
C GLY A 126 -22.40 4.72 -26.91
N TYR A 127 -22.48 3.82 -25.91
CA TYR A 127 -21.73 3.95 -24.65
C TYR A 127 -20.26 3.57 -24.81
N LEU A 128 -19.94 2.73 -25.80
CA LEU A 128 -18.58 2.35 -26.16
C LEU A 128 -18.21 2.96 -27.50
N ASP A 129 -17.45 4.06 -27.46
CA ASP A 129 -16.85 4.69 -28.64
C ASP A 129 -15.49 4.06 -28.90
N ILE A 130 -15.47 3.03 -29.75
CA ILE A 130 -14.26 2.32 -30.15
C ILE A 130 -14.02 2.59 -31.63
N SER A 131 -12.97 3.35 -31.94
CA SER A 131 -12.58 3.59 -33.32
C SER A 131 -11.73 2.44 -33.87
N LEU A 132 -11.72 2.28 -35.19
CA LEU A 132 -10.81 1.33 -35.86
C LEU A 132 -9.34 1.62 -35.51
N SER A 133 -8.99 2.91 -35.33
CA SER A 133 -7.66 3.33 -34.90
C SER A 133 -7.29 2.78 -33.52
N ASP A 134 -8.24 2.78 -32.57
CA ASP A 134 -8.02 2.24 -31.22
C ASP A 134 -7.76 0.74 -31.27
N ILE A 135 -8.53 0.00 -32.08
CA ILE A 135 -8.35 -1.45 -32.29
C ILE A 135 -6.99 -1.73 -32.93
N THR A 136 -6.61 -0.98 -33.97
CA THR A 136 -5.33 -1.18 -34.67
C THR A 136 -4.11 -0.90 -33.80
N SER A 137 -4.21 0.06 -32.86
CA SER A 137 -3.13 0.35 -31.91
C SER A 137 -2.89 -0.79 -30.91
N LEU A 138 -3.94 -1.54 -30.56
CA LEU A 138 -3.83 -2.75 -29.73
C LEU A 138 -3.23 -3.92 -30.53
N TYR A 139 -3.46 -3.92 -31.84
CA TYR A 139 -3.02 -4.95 -32.77
C TYR A 139 -1.54 -4.84 -33.17
N GLU A 140 -0.98 -3.63 -33.16
CA GLU A 140 0.37 -3.30 -33.67
C GLU A 140 1.52 -4.11 -33.02
N ASN A 141 1.27 -4.80 -31.91
CA ASN A 141 2.27 -5.60 -31.17
C ASN A 141 2.02 -7.11 -31.21
N THR A 142 1.04 -7.59 -31.98
CA THR A 142 0.83 -9.02 -32.26
C THR A 142 1.17 -9.28 -33.71
N GLU A 143 2.21 -10.08 -34.00
CA GLU A 143 2.45 -10.54 -35.38
C GLU A 143 1.19 -11.26 -35.88
N LEU A 144 0.57 -10.72 -36.95
CA LEU A 144 -0.55 -11.35 -37.66
C LEU A 144 -0.04 -12.61 -38.35
N THR A 145 0.10 -13.70 -37.61
CA THR A 145 0.37 -15.03 -38.17
C THR A 145 -0.92 -15.74 -38.54
N ALA A 146 -1.90 -15.00 -39.09
CA ALA A 146 -3.07 -15.60 -39.69
C ALA A 146 -2.80 -15.72 -41.19
N SER A 147 -2.42 -16.92 -41.64
CA SER A 147 -2.53 -17.28 -43.05
C SER A 147 -4.02 -17.40 -43.36
N PHE A 148 -4.62 -16.30 -43.83
CA PHE A 148 -5.95 -16.35 -44.40
C PHE A 148 -5.82 -17.03 -45.76
N ASP A 149 -6.13 -18.33 -45.80
CA ASP A 149 -6.28 -19.10 -47.04
C ASP A 149 -7.62 -18.73 -47.66
N VAL A 150 -7.70 -17.50 -48.20
CA VAL A 150 -8.87 -17.04 -48.93
C VAL A 150 -8.64 -17.38 -50.38
N ASP A 151 -9.62 -18.05 -50.97
CA ASP A 151 -9.58 -18.42 -52.37
C ASP A 151 -9.58 -17.17 -53.27
N ASP A 152 -8.63 -17.11 -54.19
CA ASP A 152 -8.43 -15.96 -55.07
C ASP A 152 -9.69 -15.68 -55.93
N ASP A 153 -10.45 -16.71 -56.31
CA ASP A 153 -11.68 -16.54 -57.10
C ASP A 153 -12.78 -15.86 -56.28
N ALA A 154 -12.88 -16.16 -54.98
CA ALA A 154 -13.81 -15.50 -54.07
C ALA A 154 -13.48 -14.00 -53.89
N ILE A 155 -12.18 -13.65 -53.90
CA ILE A 155 -11.74 -12.25 -53.87
C ILE A 155 -12.11 -11.56 -55.18
N LEU A 156 -11.87 -12.20 -56.32
CA LEU A 156 -12.21 -11.65 -57.64
C LEU A 156 -13.71 -11.42 -57.81
N GLU A 157 -14.55 -12.37 -57.39
CA GLU A 157 -16.01 -12.23 -57.43
C GLU A 157 -16.50 -11.07 -56.55
N TYR A 158 -15.92 -10.92 -55.36
CA TYR A 158 -16.25 -9.80 -54.47
C TYR A 158 -15.85 -8.46 -55.09
N LEU A 159 -14.65 -8.37 -55.66
CA LEU A 159 -14.17 -7.16 -56.31
C LEU A 159 -14.99 -6.83 -57.55
N GLU A 160 -15.35 -7.79 -58.38
CA GLU A 160 -16.19 -7.58 -59.56
C GLU A 160 -17.58 -7.07 -59.17
N ASN A 161 -18.18 -7.63 -58.12
CA ASN A 161 -19.52 -7.21 -57.67
C ASN A 161 -19.54 -5.87 -56.92
N ASN A 162 -18.40 -5.38 -56.42
CA ASN A 162 -18.33 -4.17 -55.60
C ASN A 162 -17.44 -3.06 -56.19
N ILE A 163 -16.74 -3.29 -57.30
CA ILE A 163 -16.08 -2.25 -58.09
C ILE A 163 -17.14 -1.61 -58.99
N ASP A 164 -17.60 -0.42 -58.60
CA ASP A 164 -18.37 0.44 -59.49
C ASP A 164 -17.45 0.96 -60.60
N ASP A 165 -17.76 0.57 -61.84
CA ASP A 165 -17.01 0.72 -63.10
C ASP A 165 -16.87 2.19 -63.59
N GLN A 166 -16.90 3.17 -62.70
CA GLN A 166 -16.94 4.61 -63.03
C GLN A 166 -15.59 5.32 -62.95
N SER A 167 -14.49 4.64 -62.58
CA SER A 167 -13.15 5.26 -62.49
C SER A 167 -12.24 5.02 -63.70
N PHE A 168 -12.64 4.17 -64.67
CA PHE A 168 -11.80 3.83 -65.82
C PHE A 168 -12.04 4.64 -67.10
N TYR A 169 -13.03 5.55 -67.13
CA TYR A 169 -13.38 6.35 -68.32
C TYR A 169 -13.09 7.86 -68.23
N SER A 170 -12.35 8.34 -67.24
CA SER A 170 -11.88 9.73 -67.25
C SER A 170 -10.47 9.85 -67.85
N GLU A 171 -10.41 9.98 -69.18
CA GLU A 171 -9.34 10.73 -69.88
C GLU A 171 -9.79 12.19 -70.07
#